data_AF-A0A935FYU5-F1
#
_entry.id   AF-A0A935FYU5-F1
#
_cell.length_a   1.000
_cell.length_b   1.000
_cell.length_c   1.000
_cell.angle_alpha   90.00
_cell.angle_beta   90.00
_cell.angle_gamma   90.00
#
_symmetry.space_group_name_H-M   'P 1'
#
loop_
_entity.id
_entity.type
_entity.pdbx_description
1 polymer ?
#
loop_
_entity_poly.entity_id
_entity_poly.type
_entity_poly.pdbx_seq_one_letter_code
_entity_poly.pdbx_strand_id
1 'polypeptide(L)'
;MPVLSSGRRIEYSLDRFHALLARMPLAEAERTVAALKEPNDLLYVLDVVEFDQNGEPYFANVMAHQFELYAMSWPTEDQDALVTWIESETATYYRSVAIREIHDMVREVAERSQTLLQAA
;
A
#
# COMPACT_ATOMS: atom_id res chain seq x y z
N MET A 1 -12.24 2.82 5.90
CA MET A 1 -11.79 1.69 6.73
C MET A 1 -12.91 1.29 7.65
N PRO A 2 -13.12 -0.02 7.90
CA PRO A 2 -14.04 -0.46 8.93
C PRO A 2 -13.47 -0.11 10.30
N VAL A 3 -14.33 0.23 11.26
CA VAL A 3 -13.98 0.17 12.68
C VAL A 3 -14.08 -1.28 13.09
N LEU A 4 -13.02 -1.85 13.66
CA LEU A 4 -12.98 -3.26 14.03
C LEU A 4 -13.80 -3.53 15.29
N SER A 5 -14.22 -4.78 15.49
CA SER A 5 -15.03 -5.19 16.65
C SER A 5 -14.32 -4.94 17.98
N SER A 6 -13.00 -5.04 18.01
CA SER A 6 -12.17 -4.70 19.18
C SER A 6 -12.11 -3.20 19.49
N GLY A 7 -12.66 -2.34 18.63
CA GLY A 7 -12.52 -0.88 18.72
C GLY A 7 -11.20 -0.34 18.15
N ARG A 8 -10.34 -1.22 17.59
CA ARG A 8 -9.11 -0.80 16.93
C ARG A 8 -9.42 -0.01 15.66
N ARG A 9 -8.72 1.10 15.50
CA ARG A 9 -8.70 1.87 14.27
C ARG A 9 -7.44 1.52 13.50
N ILE A 10 -7.63 1.23 12.23
CA ILE A 10 -6.55 0.85 11.33
C ILE A 10 -6.72 1.52 9.96
N GLU A 11 -5.61 1.76 9.31
CA GLU A 11 -5.51 2.29 7.95
C GLU A 11 -4.41 1.54 7.17
N TYR A 12 -4.38 1.73 5.85
CA TYR A 12 -3.37 1.18 4.96
C TYR A 12 -2.57 2.35 4.40
N SER A 13 -1.24 2.19 4.34
CA SER A 13 -0.33 3.22 3.84
C SER A 13 0.62 2.64 2.79
N LEU A 14 0.95 3.48 1.80
CA LEU A 14 1.99 3.22 0.80
C LEU A 14 3.28 4.00 1.10
N ASP A 15 3.37 4.71 2.22
CA ASP A 15 4.47 5.66 2.47
C ASP A 15 5.85 5.00 2.44
N ARG A 16 5.99 3.80 3.04
CA ARG A 16 7.25 3.06 3.00
C ARG A 16 7.57 2.56 1.60
N PHE A 17 6.56 2.13 0.83
CA PHE A 17 6.74 1.74 -0.56
C PHE A 17 7.16 2.94 -1.44
N HIS A 18 6.52 4.10 -1.29
CA HIS A 18 6.92 5.33 -1.95
C HIS A 18 8.35 5.76 -1.56
N ALA A 19 8.70 5.68 -0.27
CA ALA A 19 10.05 5.97 0.20
C ALA A 19 11.09 4.98 -0.37
N LEU A 20 10.71 3.73 -0.59
CA LEU A 20 11.55 2.73 -1.26
C LEU A 20 11.77 3.10 -2.74
N LEU A 21 10.69 3.38 -3.47
CA LEU A 21 10.76 3.80 -4.88
C LEU A 21 11.65 5.04 -5.07
N ALA A 22 11.53 6.02 -4.18
CA ALA A 22 12.32 7.25 -4.23
C ALA A 22 13.84 7.04 -4.04
N ARG A 23 14.25 5.89 -3.50
CA ARG A 23 15.67 5.53 -3.28
C ARG A 23 16.22 4.59 -4.36
N MET A 24 15.35 4.03 -5.21
CA MET A 24 15.75 3.14 -6.29
C MET A 24 16.27 3.92 -7.51
N PRO A 25 17.21 3.36 -8.28
CA PRO A 25 17.47 3.85 -9.63
C PRO A 25 16.18 3.81 -10.46
N LEU A 26 15.95 4.81 -11.31
CA LEU A 26 14.71 4.95 -12.07
C LEU A 26 14.31 3.66 -12.84
N ALA A 27 15.26 3.04 -13.54
CA ALA A 27 15.00 1.81 -14.29
C ALA A 27 14.56 0.62 -13.41
N GLU A 28 14.94 0.62 -12.13
CA GLU A 28 14.49 -0.39 -11.16
C GLU A 28 13.11 -0.04 -10.61
N ALA A 29 12.85 1.23 -10.30
CA ALA A 29 11.53 1.70 -9.90
C ALA A 29 10.47 1.41 -10.98
N GLU A 30 10.80 1.65 -12.26
CA GLU A 30 9.94 1.32 -13.41
C GLU A 30 9.62 -0.18 -13.47
N ARG A 31 10.61 -1.06 -13.26
CA ARG A 31 10.39 -2.51 -13.24
C ARG A 31 9.54 -2.96 -12.06
N THR A 32 9.80 -2.41 -10.88
CA THR A 32 9.03 -2.71 -9.66
C THR A 32 7.57 -2.32 -9.83
N VAL A 33 7.31 -1.11 -10.32
CA VAL A 33 5.95 -0.63 -10.55
C VAL A 33 5.27 -1.40 -11.69
N ALA A 34 5.99 -1.74 -12.77
CA ALA A 34 5.45 -2.58 -13.84
C ALA A 34 5.05 -4.01 -13.41
N ALA A 35 5.51 -4.46 -12.25
CA ALA A 35 5.07 -5.73 -11.67
C ALA A 35 3.69 -5.63 -10.97
N LEU A 36 3.21 -4.43 -10.64
CA LEU A 36 1.90 -4.20 -10.03
C LEU A 36 0.81 -4.17 -11.12
N LYS A 37 0.23 -5.32 -11.44
CA LYS A 37 -0.71 -5.50 -12.56
C LYS A 37 -2.16 -5.57 -12.09
N GLU A 38 -2.36 -6.16 -10.93
CA GLU A 38 -3.68 -6.43 -10.37
C GLU A 38 -3.84 -5.71 -9.03
N PRO A 39 -5.07 -5.34 -8.64
CA PRO A 39 -5.30 -4.59 -7.40
C PRO A 39 -4.75 -5.29 -6.16
N ASN A 40 -4.68 -6.62 -6.17
CA ASN A 40 -4.19 -7.41 -5.06
C ASN A 40 -2.66 -7.46 -4.96
N ASP A 41 -1.92 -7.06 -6.01
CA ASP A 41 -0.46 -6.95 -5.94
C ASP A 41 -0.03 -5.90 -4.90
N LEU A 42 -0.86 -4.88 -4.67
CA LEU A 42 -0.62 -3.89 -3.62
C LEU A 42 -0.68 -4.48 -2.20
N LEU A 43 -1.37 -5.60 -1.97
CA LEU A 43 -1.47 -6.17 -0.62
C LEU A 43 -0.11 -6.57 -0.05
N TYR A 44 0.88 -6.83 -0.92
CA TYR A 44 2.25 -7.18 -0.55
C TYR A 44 3.12 -5.98 -0.14
N VAL A 45 2.67 -4.76 -0.42
CA VAL A 45 3.41 -3.52 -0.17
C VAL A 45 2.63 -2.49 0.63
N LEU A 46 1.33 -2.72 0.87
CA LEU A 46 0.49 -1.90 1.73
C LEU A 46 0.79 -2.21 3.19
N ASP A 47 1.43 -1.26 3.87
CA ASP A 47 1.64 -1.34 5.31
C ASP A 47 0.34 -1.08 6.06
N VAL A 48 0.18 -1.76 7.19
CA VAL A 48 -0.89 -1.50 8.15
C VAL A 48 -0.45 -0.42 9.13
N VAL A 49 -1.29 0.59 9.27
CA VAL A 49 -1.17 1.67 10.24
C VAL A 49 -2.21 1.45 11.32
N GLU A 50 -1.77 1.37 12.56
CA GLU A 50 -2.63 1.35 13.75
C GLU A 50 -2.64 2.72 14.42
N PHE A 51 -3.68 2.97 15.21
CA PHE A 51 -3.80 4.17 16.01
C PHE A 51 -3.74 3.82 17.49
N ASP A 52 -2.92 4.53 18.24
CA ASP A 52 -2.85 4.37 19.69
C ASP A 52 -4.09 4.97 20.39
N GLN A 53 -4.14 4.92 21.72
CA GLN A 53 -5.25 5.43 22.52
C GLN A 53 -5.40 6.96 22.43
N ASN A 54 -4.36 7.68 22.02
CA ASN A 54 -4.38 9.13 21.80
C ASN A 54 -4.78 9.48 20.36
N GLY A 55 -4.91 8.48 19.48
CA GLY A 55 -5.18 8.66 18.05
C GLY A 55 -3.94 8.93 17.22
N GLU A 56 -2.74 8.65 17.73
CA GLU A 56 -1.50 8.79 16.98
C GLU A 56 -1.24 7.55 16.11
N PRO A 57 -0.95 7.72 14.80
CA PRO A 57 -0.71 6.61 13.90
C PRO A 57 0.69 6.02 14.07
N TYR A 58 0.80 4.69 14.00
CA TYR A 58 2.07 3.98 13.94
C TYR A 58 1.99 2.78 13.01
N PHE A 59 3.11 2.43 12.37
CA PHE A 59 3.18 1.23 11.55
C PHE A 59 3.19 -0.01 12.45
N ALA A 60 2.23 -0.91 12.23
CA ALA A 60 2.15 -2.17 12.94
C ALA A 60 3.24 -3.17 12.52
N ASN A 61 4.08 -2.81 11.54
CA ASN A 61 5.11 -3.64 10.92
C ASN A 61 4.55 -4.94 10.35
N VAL A 62 3.33 -4.85 9.84
CA VAL A 62 2.65 -5.90 9.08
C VAL A 62 2.12 -5.33 7.77
N MET A 63 2.11 -6.16 6.73
CA MET A 63 1.55 -5.86 5.43
C MET A 63 0.13 -6.42 5.33
N ALA A 64 -0.69 -5.81 4.47
CA ALA A 64 -2.09 -6.20 4.29
C ALA A 64 -2.26 -7.69 3.93
N HIS A 65 -1.38 -8.27 3.09
CA HIS A 65 -1.46 -9.69 2.74
C HIS A 65 -1.30 -10.65 3.94
N GLN A 66 -0.75 -10.18 5.06
CA GLN A 66 -0.48 -11.04 6.23
C GLN A 66 -1.75 -11.34 7.04
N PHE A 67 -2.86 -10.61 6.81
CA PHE A 67 -4.17 -10.94 7.40
C PHE A 67 -4.67 -12.32 6.98
N GLU A 68 -4.37 -12.74 5.75
CA GLU A 68 -4.80 -14.05 5.21
C GLU A 68 -4.06 -15.22 5.87
N LEU A 69 -2.91 -14.96 6.49
CA LEU A 69 -2.01 -16.01 6.99
C LEU A 69 -2.26 -16.39 8.46
N TYR A 70 -3.24 -15.79 9.15
CA TYR A 70 -3.52 -15.97 10.59
C TYR A 70 -2.29 -15.78 11.50
N ALA A 71 -1.24 -15.12 11.00
CA ALA A 71 0.06 -15.05 11.68
C ALA A 71 0.10 -13.99 12.78
N MET A 72 -1.00 -13.29 13.03
CA MET A 72 -1.06 -12.16 13.96
C MET A 72 -1.75 -12.52 15.28
N SER A 73 -1.32 -11.86 16.34
CA SER A 73 -1.90 -11.94 17.69
C SER A 73 -3.26 -11.25 17.83
N TRP A 74 -3.88 -10.86 16.73
CA TRP A 74 -5.13 -10.09 16.72
C TRP A 74 -6.34 -11.00 16.96
N PRO A 75 -7.44 -10.51 17.54
CA PRO A 75 -8.67 -11.28 17.66
C PRO A 75 -9.16 -11.79 16.29
N THR A 76 -9.68 -13.02 16.23
CA THR A 76 -10.16 -13.62 14.97
C THR A 76 -11.23 -12.78 14.29
N GLU A 77 -12.17 -12.21 15.06
CA GLU A 77 -13.24 -11.35 14.52
C GLU A 77 -12.70 -10.10 13.79
N ASP A 78 -11.60 -9.54 14.29
CA ASP A 78 -10.96 -8.40 13.63
C ASP A 78 -10.28 -8.83 12.32
N GLN A 79 -9.65 -10.01 12.31
CA GLN A 79 -9.01 -10.57 11.11
C GLN A 79 -10.06 -10.85 10.04
N ASP A 80 -11.19 -11.47 10.41
CA ASP A 80 -12.28 -11.79 9.49
C ASP A 80 -12.92 -10.52 8.89
N ALA A 81 -13.15 -9.49 9.73
CA ALA A 81 -13.66 -8.20 9.29
C ALA A 81 -12.71 -7.52 8.30
N LEU A 82 -11.39 -7.70 8.50
CA LEU A 82 -10.36 -7.15 7.64
C LEU A 82 -10.26 -7.82 6.29
N VAL A 83 -10.23 -9.16 6.29
CA VAL A 83 -10.25 -9.96 5.07
C VAL A 83 -11.50 -9.59 4.25
N THR A 84 -12.67 -9.59 4.88
CA THR A 84 -13.93 -9.18 4.23
C THR A 84 -13.85 -7.79 3.62
N TRP A 85 -13.26 -6.83 4.33
CA TRP A 85 -13.11 -5.47 3.81
C TRP A 85 -12.10 -5.40 2.65
N ILE A 86 -10.95 -6.07 2.76
CA ILE A 86 -9.91 -6.11 1.72
C ILE A 86 -10.49 -6.69 0.42
N GLU A 87 -11.30 -7.73 0.53
CA GLU A 87 -11.94 -8.40 -0.61
C GLU A 87 -13.12 -7.61 -1.20
N SER A 88 -13.58 -6.55 -0.53
CA SER A 88 -14.69 -5.74 -1.03
C SER A 88 -14.38 -5.04 -2.36
N GLU A 89 -15.42 -4.83 -3.17
CA GLU A 89 -15.31 -4.08 -4.43
C GLU A 89 -14.76 -2.66 -4.21
N THR A 90 -15.13 -2.02 -3.09
CA THR A 90 -14.67 -0.68 -2.75
C THR A 90 -13.16 -0.67 -2.48
N ALA A 91 -12.65 -1.60 -1.68
CA ALA A 91 -11.22 -1.70 -1.42
C ALA A 91 -10.44 -2.06 -2.69
N THR A 92 -10.98 -2.97 -3.50
CA THR A 92 -10.43 -3.34 -4.80
C THR A 92 -10.34 -2.13 -5.75
N TYR A 93 -11.40 -1.32 -5.83
CA TYR A 93 -11.41 -0.09 -6.62
C TYR A 93 -10.30 0.88 -6.19
N TYR A 94 -10.16 1.17 -4.90
CA TYR A 94 -9.13 2.09 -4.41
C TYR A 94 -7.71 1.56 -4.67
N ARG A 95 -7.50 0.24 -4.56
CA ARG A 95 -6.21 -0.37 -4.94
C ARG A 95 -5.92 -0.20 -6.43
N SER A 96 -6.90 -0.39 -7.31
CA SER A 96 -6.74 -0.12 -8.75
C SER A 96 -6.37 1.33 -9.04
N VAL A 97 -7.00 2.28 -8.33
CA VAL A 97 -6.70 3.72 -8.47
C VAL A 97 -5.26 4.00 -8.01
N ALA A 98 -4.86 3.48 -6.85
CA ALA A 98 -3.52 3.67 -6.32
C ALA A 98 -2.43 3.09 -7.24
N ILE A 99 -2.63 1.90 -7.84
CA ILE A 99 -1.70 1.35 -8.84
C ILE A 99 -1.51 2.33 -10.00
N ARG A 100 -2.61 2.86 -10.55
CA ARG A 100 -2.54 3.83 -11.65
C ARG A 100 -1.77 5.09 -11.24
N GLU A 101 -2.04 5.63 -10.06
CA GLU A 101 -1.34 6.82 -9.55
C GLU A 101 0.17 6.58 -9.38
N ILE A 102 0.57 5.41 -8.88
CA ILE A 102 1.99 5.03 -8.76
C ILE A 102 2.65 4.93 -10.15
N HIS A 103 1.97 4.33 -11.12
CA HIS A 103 2.43 4.26 -12.50
C HIS A 103 2.61 5.65 -13.11
N ASP A 104 1.63 6.54 -12.94
CA ASP A 104 1.67 7.89 -13.46
C ASP A 104 2.83 8.68 -12.84
N MET A 105 3.03 8.57 -11.51
CA MET A 105 4.13 9.19 -10.80
C MET A 105 5.51 8.78 -11.35
N VAL A 106 5.76 7.48 -11.51
CA VAL A 106 7.05 6.99 -12.03
C VAL A 106 7.27 7.43 -13.49
N ARG A 107 6.23 7.39 -14.31
CA ARG A 107 6.29 7.89 -15.70
C ARG A 107 6.67 9.37 -15.76
N GLU A 108 6.04 10.21 -14.94
CA GLU A 108 6.37 11.65 -14.90
C GLU A 108 7.83 11.91 -14.54
N VAL A 109 8.39 11.15 -13.59
CA VAL A 109 9.80 11.26 -13.22
C VAL A 109 10.70 10.85 -14.38
N ALA A 110 10.33 9.81 -15.13
CA ALA A 110 11.08 9.36 -16.30
C ALA A 110 11.10 10.40 -17.43
N GLU A 111 9.94 10.98 -17.76
CA GLU A 111 9.81 12.01 -18.80
C GLU A 111 10.64 13.27 -18.46
N ARG A 112 10.61 13.70 -17.19
CA ARG A 112 11.42 14.83 -16.72
C ARG A 112 12.92 14.54 -16.82
N SER A 113 13.34 13.33 -16.49
CA SER A 113 14.75 12.90 -16.55
C SER A 113 15.27 12.90 -17.99
N GLN A 114 14.46 12.42 -18.95
CA GLN A 114 14.81 12.44 -20.37
C GLN A 114 14.92 13.86 -20.92
N THR A 115 14.01 14.76 -20.53
CA THR A 115 14.02 16.16 -20.95
C THR A 115 15.29 16.88 -20.51
N LEU A 116 15.74 16.65 -19.26
CA LEU A 116 16.98 17.24 -18.75
C LEU A 116 18.23 16.73 -19.48
N LEU A 117 18.26 15.45 -19.85
CA LEU A 117 19.37 14.86 -20.62
C LEU A 117 19.45 15.41 -22.05
N GLN A 118 18.33 15.77 -22.66
CA GLN A 118 18.30 16.37 -24.00
C GLN A 118 18.67 17.85 -24.01
N ALA A 119 18.56 18.53 -22.86
CA ALA A 119 18.87 19.95 -22.70
C ALA A 119 20.31 20.24 -22.22
N ALA A 120 21.08 19.19 -21.87
CA ALA A 120 22.47 19.25 -21.39
C ALA A 120 23.46 18.93 -22.52
#